data_AF-A0AA38XVK2-F1
#
_entry.id   AF-A0AA38XVK2-F1
#
_cell.length_a   1.000
_cell.length_b   1.000
_cell.length_c   1.000
_cell.angle_alpha   90.00
_cell.angle_beta   90.00
_cell.angle_gamma   90.00
#
_symmetry.space_group_name_H-M   'P 1'
#
loop_
_entity.id
_entity.type
_entity.pdbx_description
1 polymer ?
#
loop_
_entity_poly.entity_id
_entity_poly.type
_entity_poly.pdbx_seq_one_letter_code
_entity_poly.pdbx_strand_id
1 'polypeptide(L)'
;MGANGQSSNGSAIIPCLRYRDALAAIDWLQRAFGFHAQAVYADGDTVHHAQLVFGQGMIMLGSASNSGEWAKLAVMPDEVGGRQTQSACVIVTDVDAHYARAQAAGARIVIDIADQAYGGRGYACAHPEGYLWWFGTSALPVRCGIGGWVFPQWRGGAFYPPGLIQREELAYASRALRCIEINGTFYRTPTAAQCAQWAAQTPDGFRFSMKAPRHLVQRRDLSSTVEAAGSFLQAAIALGDRLGPLLWQFDPQHPADAEALDTFMARLPQQLDGTVLQHALEVRNAGVHGPELVEAARRHGVALVIEDSDESPLHGDITAGFVYARIKRSQARLTEGLPLPMQQRWAGRARCWARGEIVDDLPCLAPPAAAASREVYLLCIGAGKARNPAAAMALQRLIDDASNPLPTAGSSPARTPHRRAVR
;
A
#
# COMPACT_ATOMS: atom_id res chain seq x y z
N MET A 1 11.48 -38.67 14.45
CA MET A 1 12.00 -37.67 13.48
C MET A 1 10.86 -37.31 12.55
N GLY A 2 10.06 -36.31 12.92
CA GLY A 2 8.98 -35.78 12.07
C GLY A 2 9.47 -34.49 11.43
N ALA A 3 9.70 -34.54 10.12
CA ALA A 3 10.15 -33.38 9.36
C ALA A 3 8.99 -32.42 9.11
N ASN A 4 9.20 -31.17 9.52
CA ASN A 4 8.59 -29.92 9.08
C ASN A 4 7.62 -30.00 7.90
N GLY A 5 6.34 -29.83 8.17
CA GLY A 5 5.39 -29.25 7.23
C GLY A 5 5.27 -27.75 7.51
N GLN A 6 6.14 -26.94 6.92
CA GLN A 6 5.89 -25.50 6.81
C GLN A 6 4.58 -25.35 6.03
N SER A 7 3.54 -24.78 6.65
CA SER A 7 2.40 -24.27 5.89
C SER A 7 2.90 -23.05 5.10
N SER A 8 3.27 -23.27 3.85
CA SER A 8 3.54 -22.20 2.91
C SER A 8 2.30 -21.30 2.79
N ASN A 9 2.53 -19.99 2.65
CA ASN A 9 1.53 -19.01 2.28
C ASN A 9 0.91 -19.40 0.93
N GLY A 10 -0.09 -20.28 0.96
CA GLY A 10 -0.72 -20.85 -0.23
C GLY A 10 -1.70 -19.86 -0.87
N SER A 11 -1.80 -19.91 -2.20
CA SER A 11 -2.91 -19.29 -2.93
C SER A 11 -4.23 -19.92 -2.46
N ALA A 12 -5.16 -19.09 -1.99
CA ALA A 12 -6.44 -19.58 -1.43
C ALA A 12 -7.40 -20.13 -2.50
N ILE A 13 -7.21 -19.74 -3.77
CA ILE A 13 -7.98 -20.20 -4.93
C ILE A 13 -6.98 -20.44 -6.07
N ILE A 14 -7.08 -21.58 -6.75
CA ILE A 14 -6.14 -22.00 -7.79
C ILE A 14 -6.93 -22.40 -9.04
N PRO A 15 -6.89 -21.60 -10.12
CA PRO A 15 -7.47 -21.98 -11.39
C PRO A 15 -6.83 -23.25 -11.96
N CYS A 16 -7.66 -24.15 -12.49
CA CYS A 16 -7.22 -25.36 -13.17
C CYS A 16 -7.46 -25.21 -14.67
N LEU A 17 -6.39 -25.30 -15.46
CA LEU A 17 -6.39 -25.13 -16.91
C LEU A 17 -6.09 -26.46 -17.61
N ARG A 18 -6.43 -26.53 -18.89
CA ARG A 18 -6.09 -27.69 -19.73
C ARG A 18 -5.47 -27.20 -21.02
N TYR A 19 -4.56 -27.98 -21.58
CA TYR A 19 -3.90 -27.65 -22.83
C TYR A 19 -3.76 -28.89 -23.69
N ARG A 20 -3.94 -28.78 -25.00
CA ARG A 20 -3.66 -29.89 -25.92
C ARG A 20 -2.18 -30.23 -25.89
N ASP A 21 -1.32 -29.21 -25.89
CA ASP A 21 0.12 -29.34 -25.70
C ASP A 21 0.54 -28.63 -24.41
N ALA A 22 0.41 -29.35 -23.30
CA ALA A 22 0.68 -28.78 -21.98
C ALA A 22 2.16 -28.41 -21.78
N LEU A 23 3.11 -29.14 -22.39
CA LEU A 23 4.53 -28.81 -22.28
C LEU A 23 4.84 -27.50 -23.02
N ALA A 24 4.35 -27.35 -24.26
CA ALA A 24 4.51 -26.10 -24.99
C ALA A 24 3.78 -24.93 -24.32
N ALA A 25 2.61 -25.17 -23.73
CA ALA A 25 1.87 -24.17 -22.96
C ALA A 25 2.65 -23.72 -21.71
N ILE A 26 3.27 -24.64 -20.97
CA ILE A 26 4.13 -24.31 -19.83
C ILE A 26 5.27 -23.39 -20.28
N ASP A 27 6.02 -23.78 -21.30
CA ASP A 27 7.13 -22.97 -21.81
C ASP A 27 6.67 -21.60 -22.31
N TRP A 28 5.51 -21.56 -22.98
CA TRP A 28 4.93 -20.31 -23.45
C TRP A 28 4.50 -19.41 -22.30
N LEU A 29 3.82 -19.93 -21.26
CA LEU A 29 3.39 -19.15 -20.09
C LEU A 29 4.59 -18.59 -19.31
N GLN A 30 5.69 -19.32 -19.21
CA GLN A 30 6.92 -18.82 -18.60
C GLN A 30 7.52 -17.66 -19.42
N ARG A 31 7.62 -17.83 -20.75
CA ARG A 31 8.19 -16.81 -21.63
C ARG A 31 7.29 -15.60 -21.85
N ALA A 32 5.99 -15.78 -22.02
CA ALA A 32 5.06 -14.71 -22.34
C ALA A 32 4.60 -13.95 -21.10
N PHE A 33 4.21 -14.68 -20.05
CA PHE A 33 3.54 -14.12 -18.87
C PHE A 33 4.41 -14.16 -17.61
N GLY A 34 5.60 -14.77 -17.67
CA GLY A 34 6.55 -14.76 -16.55
C GLY A 34 6.22 -15.75 -15.43
N PHE A 35 5.33 -16.72 -15.65
CA PHE A 35 5.13 -17.84 -14.72
C PHE A 35 6.41 -18.66 -14.57
N HIS A 36 6.53 -19.39 -13.46
CA HIS A 36 7.63 -20.34 -13.24
C HIS A 36 7.04 -21.71 -12.88
N ALA A 37 7.52 -22.77 -13.51
CA ALA A 37 7.12 -24.12 -13.16
C ALA A 37 7.68 -24.49 -11.77
N GLN A 38 6.79 -24.70 -10.81
CA GLN A 38 7.15 -25.20 -9.47
C GLN A 38 7.21 -26.72 -9.46
N ALA A 39 6.29 -27.38 -10.15
CA ALA A 39 6.26 -28.83 -10.29
C ALA A 39 5.62 -29.21 -11.64
N VAL A 40 6.16 -30.23 -12.30
CA VAL A 40 5.60 -30.80 -13.53
C VAL A 40 5.71 -32.33 -13.43
N TYR A 41 4.57 -33.00 -13.47
CA TYR A 41 4.46 -34.46 -13.45
C TYR A 41 3.91 -34.90 -14.80
N ALA A 42 4.78 -35.50 -15.61
CA ALA A 42 4.47 -35.88 -16.98
C ALA A 42 5.02 -37.28 -17.31
N ASP A 43 4.26 -38.01 -18.12
CA ASP A 43 4.67 -39.28 -18.75
C ASP A 43 4.69 -39.08 -20.26
N GLY A 44 5.90 -38.99 -20.84
CA GLY A 44 6.07 -38.57 -22.23
C GLY A 44 5.51 -37.16 -22.47
N ASP A 45 4.66 -37.01 -23.47
CA ASP A 45 4.02 -35.73 -23.84
C ASP A 45 2.75 -35.43 -23.02
N THR A 46 2.35 -36.34 -22.13
CA THR A 46 1.14 -36.16 -21.31
C THR A 46 1.52 -35.63 -19.93
N VAL A 47 1.17 -34.37 -19.67
CA VAL A 47 1.27 -33.75 -18.34
C VAL A 47 0.04 -34.15 -17.53
N HIS A 48 0.23 -34.98 -16.51
CA HIS A 48 -0.83 -35.35 -15.59
C HIS A 48 -1.20 -34.21 -14.65
N HIS A 49 -0.18 -33.46 -14.21
CA HIS A 49 -0.33 -32.35 -13.28
C HIS A 49 0.88 -31.42 -13.37
N ALA A 50 0.65 -30.11 -13.43
CA ALA A 50 1.69 -29.10 -13.29
C ALA A 50 1.21 -27.95 -12.42
N GLN A 51 2.13 -27.35 -11.68
CA GLN A 51 1.95 -26.17 -10.85
C GLN A 51 2.87 -25.07 -11.36
N LEU A 52 2.27 -23.97 -11.81
CA LEU A 52 2.99 -22.79 -12.24
C LEU A 52 2.68 -21.65 -11.28
N VAL A 53 3.72 -20.97 -10.81
CA VAL A 53 3.63 -19.87 -9.84
C VAL A 53 3.95 -18.53 -10.49
N PHE A 54 3.30 -17.48 -10.01
CA PHE A 54 3.58 -16.09 -10.36
C PHE A 54 3.42 -15.24 -9.10
N GLY A 55 4.52 -14.74 -8.55
CA GLY A 55 4.51 -14.11 -7.22
C GLY A 55 3.97 -15.05 -6.15
N GLN A 56 2.87 -14.66 -5.49
CA GLN A 56 2.15 -15.46 -4.49
C GLN A 56 1.00 -16.29 -5.11
N GLY A 57 0.70 -16.12 -6.40
CA GLY A 57 -0.37 -16.81 -7.11
C GLY A 57 0.09 -18.13 -7.72
N MET A 58 -0.86 -19.04 -7.94
CA MET A 58 -0.64 -20.34 -8.58
C MET A 58 -1.75 -20.65 -9.58
N ILE A 59 -1.38 -21.30 -10.68
CA ILE A 59 -2.28 -22.04 -11.55
C ILE A 59 -1.89 -23.51 -11.56
N MET A 60 -2.88 -24.38 -11.76
CA MET A 60 -2.64 -25.78 -12.08
C MET A 60 -3.04 -26.04 -13.52
N LEU A 61 -2.29 -26.90 -14.22
CA LEU A 61 -2.64 -27.30 -15.57
C LEU A 61 -2.31 -28.76 -15.85
N GLY A 62 -2.95 -29.33 -16.87
CA GLY A 62 -2.66 -30.68 -17.37
C GLY A 62 -3.06 -30.87 -18.83
N SER A 63 -2.61 -31.95 -19.45
CA SER A 63 -2.91 -32.24 -20.85
C SER A 63 -4.38 -32.57 -21.09
N ALA A 64 -4.92 -32.15 -22.23
CA ALA A 64 -6.25 -32.51 -22.70
C ALA A 64 -6.40 -34.04 -22.91
N SER A 65 -5.29 -34.72 -23.23
CA SER A 65 -5.19 -36.18 -23.36
C SER A 65 -5.24 -36.94 -22.03
N ASN A 66 -5.09 -36.27 -20.89
CA ASN A 66 -5.14 -36.92 -19.59
C ASN A 66 -6.52 -37.57 -19.36
N SER A 67 -6.53 -38.87 -19.04
CA SER A 67 -7.75 -39.68 -18.88
C SER A 67 -8.32 -39.70 -17.45
N GLY A 68 -7.77 -38.90 -16.52
CA GLY A 68 -8.30 -38.78 -15.16
C GLY A 68 -9.74 -38.29 -15.11
N GLU A 69 -10.51 -38.70 -14.10
CA GLU A 69 -11.94 -38.36 -13.98
C GLU A 69 -12.21 -36.85 -13.97
N TRP A 70 -11.36 -36.07 -13.30
CA TRP A 70 -11.45 -34.60 -13.29
C TRP A 70 -11.26 -33.99 -14.69
N ALA A 71 -10.33 -34.54 -15.48
CA ALA A 71 -10.04 -34.06 -16.81
C ALA A 71 -11.28 -34.17 -17.71
N LYS A 72 -12.05 -35.26 -17.63
CA LYS A 72 -13.26 -35.47 -18.45
C LYS A 72 -14.36 -34.43 -18.25
N LEU A 73 -14.31 -33.64 -17.18
CA LEU A 73 -15.32 -32.64 -16.82
C LEU A 73 -15.02 -31.23 -17.37
N ALA A 74 -13.88 -31.04 -18.04
CA ALA A 74 -13.47 -29.75 -18.59
C ALA A 74 -13.07 -29.85 -20.07
N VAL A 75 -13.51 -28.86 -20.84
CA VAL A 75 -13.28 -28.72 -22.28
C VAL A 75 -12.43 -27.49 -22.59
N MET A 76 -11.80 -27.49 -23.77
CA MET A 76 -10.99 -26.40 -24.29
C MET A 76 -11.87 -25.23 -24.78
N PRO A 77 -11.32 -24.00 -24.88
CA PRO A 77 -12.11 -22.82 -25.21
C PRO A 77 -12.75 -22.89 -26.61
N ASP A 78 -12.04 -23.47 -27.59
CA ASP A 78 -12.53 -23.66 -28.96
C ASP A 78 -13.72 -24.63 -29.03
N GLU A 79 -13.77 -25.64 -28.16
CA GLU A 79 -14.88 -26.62 -28.08
C GLU A 79 -16.21 -25.98 -27.64
N VAL A 80 -16.17 -24.77 -27.08
CA VAL A 80 -17.36 -24.01 -26.64
C VAL A 80 -17.50 -22.65 -27.36
N GLY A 81 -16.86 -22.52 -28.53
CA GLY A 81 -16.96 -21.34 -29.39
C GLY A 81 -16.14 -20.15 -28.89
N GLY A 82 -15.01 -20.40 -28.24
CA GLY A 82 -14.05 -19.40 -27.76
C GLY A 82 -14.50 -18.61 -26.54
N ARG A 83 -15.64 -18.95 -25.94
CA ARG A 83 -16.18 -18.30 -24.73
C ARG A 83 -15.73 -19.06 -23.50
N GLN A 84 -15.50 -18.36 -22.40
CA GLN A 84 -15.09 -18.97 -21.14
C GLN A 84 -16.06 -18.59 -20.03
N THR A 85 -16.38 -19.57 -19.19
CA THR A 85 -17.15 -19.35 -17.95
C THR A 85 -16.27 -18.88 -16.80
N GLN A 86 -14.95 -18.98 -16.96
CA GLN A 86 -13.92 -18.54 -16.02
C GLN A 86 -12.67 -18.07 -16.77
N SER A 87 -11.97 -17.07 -16.24
CA SER A 87 -10.70 -16.57 -16.77
C SER A 87 -9.77 -16.21 -15.63
N ALA A 88 -8.46 -16.29 -15.86
CA ALA A 88 -7.48 -15.86 -14.87
C ALA A 88 -7.27 -14.34 -14.94
N CYS A 89 -7.28 -13.69 -13.77
CA CYS A 89 -6.93 -12.28 -13.60
C CYS A 89 -5.61 -12.21 -12.83
N VAL A 90 -4.62 -11.56 -13.40
CA VAL A 90 -3.27 -11.46 -12.83
C VAL A 90 -2.93 -10.00 -12.60
N ILE A 91 -2.53 -9.69 -11.37
CA ILE A 91 -2.03 -8.37 -11.03
C ILE A 91 -0.52 -8.32 -11.25
N VAL A 92 -0.08 -7.36 -12.05
CA VAL A 92 1.34 -7.13 -12.38
C VAL A 92 1.76 -5.73 -11.94
N THR A 93 3.04 -5.57 -11.63
CA THR A 93 3.59 -4.29 -11.18
C THR A 93 3.71 -3.29 -12.32
N ASP A 94 4.15 -3.75 -13.48
CA ASP A 94 4.28 -2.95 -14.71
C ASP A 94 3.51 -3.65 -15.84
N VAL A 95 2.30 -3.15 -16.09
CA VAL A 95 1.39 -3.74 -17.08
C VAL A 95 1.78 -3.39 -18.51
N ASP A 96 2.43 -2.26 -18.76
CA ASP A 96 2.86 -1.86 -20.10
C ASP A 96 4.04 -2.71 -20.56
N ALA A 97 5.02 -2.96 -19.68
CA ALA A 97 6.11 -3.89 -19.97
C ALA A 97 5.60 -5.32 -20.17
N HIS A 98 4.64 -5.76 -19.34
CA HIS A 98 4.01 -7.07 -19.49
C HIS A 98 3.24 -7.20 -20.81
N TYR A 99 2.49 -6.16 -21.20
CA TYR A 99 1.77 -6.08 -22.46
C TYR A 99 2.71 -6.22 -23.67
N ALA A 100 3.82 -5.47 -23.68
CA ALA A 100 4.82 -5.56 -24.73
C ALA A 100 5.45 -6.96 -24.81
N ARG A 101 5.77 -7.57 -23.66
CA ARG A 101 6.29 -8.95 -23.58
C ARG A 101 5.29 -9.97 -24.12
N ALA A 102 4.02 -9.85 -23.76
CA ALA A 102 2.96 -10.74 -24.23
C ALA A 102 2.78 -10.65 -25.75
N GLN A 103 2.76 -9.44 -26.31
CA GLN A 103 2.71 -9.24 -27.76
C GLN A 103 3.92 -9.86 -28.46
N ALA A 104 5.13 -9.61 -27.96
CA ALA A 104 6.36 -10.17 -28.52
C ALA A 104 6.39 -11.71 -28.49
N ALA A 105 5.71 -12.32 -27.52
CA ALA A 105 5.57 -13.76 -27.41
C ALA A 105 4.41 -14.35 -28.26
N GLY A 106 3.68 -13.51 -29.01
CA GLY A 106 2.59 -13.92 -29.89
C GLY A 106 1.23 -14.07 -29.21
N ALA A 107 1.02 -13.45 -28.03
CA ALA A 107 -0.30 -13.41 -27.41
C ALA A 107 -1.26 -12.59 -28.27
N ARG A 108 -2.47 -13.09 -28.51
CA ARG A 108 -3.49 -12.34 -29.24
C ARG A 108 -4.16 -11.35 -28.30
N ILE A 109 -3.94 -10.05 -28.49
CA ILE A 109 -4.63 -9.01 -27.70
C ILE A 109 -6.13 -9.00 -28.07
N VAL A 110 -6.98 -9.11 -27.05
CA VAL A 110 -8.45 -9.17 -27.19
C VAL A 110 -9.08 -7.85 -26.75
N ILE A 111 -8.56 -7.25 -25.68
CA ILE A 111 -8.89 -5.90 -25.23
C ILE A 111 -7.57 -5.17 -25.09
N ASP A 112 -7.46 -4.02 -25.77
CA ASP A 112 -6.24 -3.22 -25.76
C ASP A 112 -5.95 -2.65 -24.38
N ILE A 113 -4.69 -2.30 -24.12
CA ILE A 113 -4.25 -1.78 -22.85
C ILE A 113 -4.79 -0.37 -22.60
N ALA A 114 -5.51 -0.20 -21.50
CA ALA A 114 -6.13 1.07 -21.14
C ALA A 114 -6.21 1.27 -19.63
N ASP A 115 -6.29 2.53 -19.23
CA ASP A 115 -6.62 2.92 -17.86
C ASP A 115 -8.09 2.61 -17.58
N GLN A 116 -8.37 2.08 -16.39
CA GLN A 116 -9.71 1.64 -16.01
C GLN A 116 -10.41 2.71 -15.18
N ALA A 117 -11.72 2.87 -15.39
CA ALA A 117 -12.52 3.86 -14.67
C ALA A 117 -12.53 3.68 -13.13
N TYR A 118 -12.28 2.46 -12.65
CA TYR A 118 -12.17 2.13 -11.23
C TYR A 118 -10.72 2.18 -10.69
N GLY A 119 -9.79 2.68 -11.49
CA GLY A 119 -8.36 2.77 -11.17
C GLY A 119 -7.56 1.57 -11.64
N GLY A 120 -6.26 1.79 -11.85
CA GLY A 120 -5.35 0.83 -12.45
C GLY A 120 -5.40 0.83 -13.97
N ARG A 121 -4.49 0.07 -14.57
CA ARG A 121 -4.34 -0.07 -16.03
C ARG A 121 -4.30 -1.55 -16.37
N GLY A 122 -4.93 -1.96 -17.45
CA GLY A 122 -5.05 -3.38 -17.77
C GLY A 122 -5.42 -3.67 -19.22
N TYR A 123 -5.24 -4.92 -19.60
CA TYR A 123 -5.57 -5.44 -20.93
C TYR A 123 -6.02 -6.90 -20.83
N ALA A 124 -6.66 -7.39 -21.89
CA ALA A 124 -7.00 -8.80 -22.03
C ALA A 124 -6.29 -9.39 -23.25
N CYS A 125 -5.80 -10.62 -23.11
CA CYS A 125 -5.25 -11.37 -24.24
C CYS A 125 -5.67 -12.83 -24.20
N ALA A 126 -5.52 -13.49 -25.35
CA ALA A 126 -5.68 -14.91 -25.49
C ALA A 126 -4.31 -15.59 -25.61
N HIS A 127 -4.13 -16.66 -24.84
CA HIS A 127 -3.11 -17.68 -25.08
C HIS A 127 -3.31 -18.29 -26.50
N PRO A 128 -2.27 -18.84 -27.16
CA PRO A 128 -2.40 -19.48 -28.48
C PRO A 128 -3.53 -20.51 -28.60
N GLU A 129 -3.74 -21.33 -27.57
CA GLU A 129 -4.87 -22.28 -27.47
C GLU A 129 -6.21 -21.66 -27.02
N GLY A 130 -6.33 -20.33 -27.01
CA GLY A 130 -7.61 -19.62 -26.85
C GLY A 130 -8.00 -19.23 -25.42
N TYR A 131 -7.19 -19.54 -24.40
CA TYR A 131 -7.50 -19.16 -23.02
C TYR A 131 -7.44 -17.65 -22.82
N LEU A 132 -8.47 -17.06 -22.20
CA LEU A 132 -8.53 -15.63 -21.92
C LEU A 132 -7.84 -15.32 -20.59
N TRP A 133 -7.00 -14.30 -20.63
CA TRP A 133 -6.27 -13.76 -19.49
C TRP A 133 -6.53 -12.28 -19.38
N TRP A 134 -6.75 -11.81 -18.16
CA TRP A 134 -6.69 -10.41 -17.82
C TRP A 134 -5.40 -10.11 -17.07
N PHE A 135 -4.69 -9.08 -17.50
CA PHE A 135 -3.54 -8.52 -16.78
C PHE A 135 -3.83 -7.07 -16.44
N GLY A 136 -3.56 -6.68 -15.21
CA GLY A 136 -3.70 -5.29 -14.83
C GLY A 136 -2.86 -4.93 -13.62
N THR A 137 -2.73 -3.65 -13.36
CA THR A 137 -2.26 -3.17 -12.06
C THR A 137 -3.45 -3.13 -11.10
N SER A 138 -3.20 -3.41 -9.83
CA SER A 138 -4.12 -2.91 -8.79
C SER A 138 -4.07 -1.38 -8.80
N ALA A 139 -5.09 -0.71 -8.23
CA ALA A 139 -4.91 0.68 -7.86
C ALA A 139 -3.62 0.80 -7.03
N LEU A 140 -2.79 1.82 -7.30
CA LEU A 140 -1.53 1.99 -6.58
C LEU A 140 -1.80 1.87 -5.07
N PRO A 141 -0.94 1.17 -4.29
CA PRO A 141 -1.14 0.96 -2.86
C PRO A 141 -0.90 2.23 -2.03
N VAL A 142 -1.37 3.37 -2.55
CA VAL A 142 -1.36 4.68 -1.95
C VAL A 142 -2.72 4.92 -1.30
N ARG A 143 -2.67 5.29 -0.02
CA ARG A 143 -3.84 5.57 0.80
C ARG A 143 -3.72 6.96 1.37
N CYS A 144 -4.48 7.89 0.80
CA CYS A 144 -4.65 9.20 1.39
C CYS A 144 -5.71 9.15 2.51
N GLY A 145 -5.41 9.83 3.60
CA GLY A 145 -6.20 9.75 4.81
C GLY A 145 -6.12 10.98 5.70
N ILE A 146 -6.72 10.86 6.87
CA ILE A 146 -6.88 11.92 7.87
C ILE A 146 -6.56 11.39 9.27
N GLY A 147 -6.41 12.30 10.23
CA GLY A 147 -6.24 11.97 11.64
C GLY A 147 -7.55 12.06 12.42
N GLY A 148 -8.18 10.91 12.69
CA GLY A 148 -9.47 10.79 13.38
C GLY A 148 -10.69 11.08 12.49
N TRP A 149 -11.88 10.80 13.02
CA TRP A 149 -13.16 10.98 12.30
C TRP A 149 -14.25 11.72 13.09
N VAL A 150 -14.08 11.95 14.39
CA VAL A 150 -15.12 12.63 15.19
C VAL A 150 -14.75 14.09 15.36
N PHE A 151 -15.27 14.95 14.48
CA PHE A 151 -15.01 16.40 14.50
C PHE A 151 -16.30 17.20 14.24
N PRO A 152 -16.76 18.03 15.20
CA PRO A 152 -17.96 18.84 15.03
C PRO A 152 -17.92 19.76 13.80
N GLN A 153 -16.76 20.33 13.48
CA GLN A 153 -16.57 21.22 12.32
C GLN A 153 -16.71 20.55 10.95
N TRP A 154 -16.83 19.20 10.90
CA TRP A 154 -17.05 18.45 9.66
C TRP A 154 -18.53 18.21 9.37
N ARG A 155 -19.39 18.41 10.37
CA ARG A 155 -20.84 18.22 10.26
C ARG A 155 -21.51 19.35 9.50
N GLY A 156 -22.72 19.11 8.99
CA GLY A 156 -23.53 20.15 8.34
C GLY A 156 -23.07 20.54 6.94
N GLY A 157 -22.39 19.63 6.23
CA GLY A 157 -22.00 19.80 4.83
C GLY A 157 -20.53 20.15 4.58
N ALA A 158 -19.72 20.36 5.62
CA ALA A 158 -18.27 20.57 5.45
C ALA A 158 -17.55 19.31 4.95
N PHE A 159 -17.96 18.14 5.46
CA PHE A 159 -17.53 16.82 4.98
C PHE A 159 -18.65 15.78 5.17
N TYR A 160 -19.28 15.77 6.34
CA TYR A 160 -20.45 14.94 6.62
C TYR A 160 -21.73 15.60 6.10
N PRO A 161 -22.65 14.83 5.49
CA PRO A 161 -23.91 15.35 5.02
C PRO A 161 -24.77 15.88 6.19
N PRO A 162 -25.65 16.86 5.94
CA PRO A 162 -26.58 17.34 6.95
C PRO A 162 -27.40 16.18 7.56
N GLY A 163 -27.52 16.16 8.89
CA GLY A 163 -28.30 15.14 9.61
C GLY A 163 -27.59 13.80 9.87
N LEU A 164 -26.33 13.61 9.42
CA LEU A 164 -25.59 12.38 9.74
C LEU A 164 -25.38 12.25 11.26
N ILE A 165 -25.82 11.12 11.82
CA ILE A 165 -25.63 10.82 13.24
C ILE A 165 -24.20 10.37 13.52
N GLN A 166 -23.66 10.72 14.69
CA GLN A 166 -22.24 10.49 15.01
C GLN A 166 -21.79 9.03 14.86
N ARG A 167 -22.65 8.06 15.22
CA ARG A 167 -22.31 6.63 15.12
C ARG A 167 -22.04 6.15 13.69
N GLU A 168 -22.49 6.90 12.68
CA GLU A 168 -22.31 6.59 11.25
C GLU A 168 -21.12 7.36 10.62
N GLU A 169 -20.48 8.26 11.37
CA GLU A 169 -19.36 9.09 10.86
C GLU A 169 -18.19 8.24 10.36
N LEU A 170 -17.90 7.11 11.01
CA LEU A 170 -16.84 6.20 10.56
C LEU A 170 -17.22 5.50 9.25
N ALA A 171 -18.42 4.93 9.18
CA ALA A 171 -18.92 4.25 8.00
C ALA A 171 -18.98 5.21 6.79
N TYR A 172 -19.33 6.47 7.01
CA TYR A 172 -19.28 7.50 5.97
C TYR A 172 -17.84 7.86 5.59
N ALA A 173 -16.98 8.20 6.57
CA ALA A 173 -15.62 8.68 6.31
C ALA A 173 -14.77 7.62 5.59
N SER A 174 -14.91 6.36 5.99
CA SER A 174 -14.18 5.22 5.39
C SER A 174 -14.60 4.88 3.95
N ARG A 175 -15.74 5.38 3.48
CA ARG A 175 -16.15 5.27 2.06
C ARG A 175 -15.61 6.42 1.21
N ALA A 176 -15.26 7.54 1.83
CA ALA A 176 -14.70 8.71 1.14
C ALA A 176 -13.16 8.72 1.12
N LEU A 177 -12.52 7.95 1.99
CA LEU A 177 -11.08 7.95 2.24
C LEU A 177 -10.53 6.53 2.22
N ARG A 178 -9.23 6.36 1.98
CA ARG A 178 -8.58 5.04 1.99
C ARG A 178 -7.87 4.71 3.31
N CYS A 179 -7.60 5.72 4.13
CA CYS A 179 -6.96 5.54 5.42
C CYS A 179 -7.48 6.53 6.48
N ILE A 180 -7.53 6.10 7.75
CA ILE A 180 -7.69 6.99 8.90
C ILE A 180 -6.66 6.63 9.97
N GLU A 181 -5.91 7.61 10.45
CA GLU A 181 -5.05 7.51 11.64
C GLU A 181 -5.92 7.64 12.90
N ILE A 182 -6.07 6.54 13.64
CA ILE A 182 -6.73 6.50 14.95
C ILE A 182 -5.86 7.26 15.95
N ASN A 183 -6.34 8.44 16.35
CA ASN A 183 -5.67 9.32 17.29
C ASN A 183 -6.26 9.30 18.71
N GLY A 184 -7.50 8.82 18.88
CA GLY A 184 -8.13 8.71 20.20
C GLY A 184 -7.35 7.83 21.18
N THR A 185 -6.62 6.85 20.64
CA THR A 185 -5.68 5.96 21.32
C THR A 185 -4.63 6.68 22.15
N PHE A 186 -4.22 7.88 21.72
CA PHE A 186 -3.25 8.70 22.44
C PHE A 186 -3.70 9.02 23.88
N TYR A 187 -5.01 9.15 24.10
CA TYR A 187 -5.60 9.44 25.41
C TYR A 187 -6.07 8.19 26.15
N ARG A 188 -6.56 7.18 25.43
CA ARG A 188 -7.03 5.92 26.01
C ARG A 188 -6.86 4.78 25.00
N THR A 189 -6.20 3.70 25.41
CA THR A 189 -6.11 2.47 24.61
C THR A 189 -7.53 1.90 24.40
N PRO A 190 -7.98 1.71 23.14
CA PRO A 190 -9.25 1.06 22.86
C PRO A 190 -9.15 -0.44 23.15
N THR A 191 -10.30 -1.09 23.36
CA THR A 191 -10.34 -2.54 23.51
C THR A 191 -10.28 -3.23 22.15
N ALA A 192 -9.85 -4.50 22.12
CA ALA A 192 -9.89 -5.33 20.92
C ALA A 192 -11.30 -5.39 20.30
N ALA A 193 -12.35 -5.46 21.11
CA ALA A 193 -13.74 -5.45 20.64
C ALA A 193 -14.11 -4.12 19.93
N GLN A 194 -13.64 -2.97 20.44
CA GLN A 194 -13.85 -1.68 19.77
C GLN A 194 -13.13 -1.62 18.42
N CYS A 195 -11.89 -2.10 18.36
CA CYS A 195 -11.13 -2.18 17.12
C CYS A 195 -11.81 -3.10 16.09
N ALA A 196 -12.25 -4.29 16.49
CA ALA A 196 -13.00 -5.20 15.63
C ALA A 196 -14.31 -4.56 15.13
N GLN A 197 -15.01 -3.83 15.99
CA GLN A 197 -16.22 -3.08 15.61
C GLN A 197 -15.92 -1.96 14.61
N TRP A 198 -14.80 -1.26 14.74
CA TRP A 198 -14.37 -0.27 13.75
C TRP A 198 -14.03 -0.92 12.41
N ALA A 199 -13.28 -2.02 12.41
CA ALA A 199 -12.94 -2.75 11.20
C ALA A 199 -14.21 -3.19 10.44
N ALA A 200 -15.19 -3.75 11.13
CA ALA A 200 -16.47 -4.20 10.56
C ALA A 200 -17.33 -3.07 9.96
N GLN A 201 -17.09 -1.81 10.32
CA GLN A 201 -17.79 -0.64 9.75
C GLN A 201 -17.15 -0.09 8.47
N THR A 202 -15.97 -0.61 8.09
CA THR A 202 -15.17 -0.09 6.97
C THR A 202 -15.10 -1.04 5.79
N PRO A 203 -15.08 -0.53 4.54
CA PRO A 203 -15.07 -1.36 3.33
C PRO A 203 -13.74 -2.09 3.13
N ASP A 204 -13.76 -3.13 2.28
CA ASP A 204 -12.56 -3.87 1.89
C ASP A 204 -11.46 -2.96 1.33
N GLY A 205 -10.21 -3.23 1.73
CA GLY A 205 -9.04 -2.47 1.31
C GLY A 205 -8.78 -1.16 2.09
N PHE A 206 -9.72 -0.71 2.92
CA PHE A 206 -9.52 0.41 3.85
C PHE A 206 -8.47 0.06 4.92
N ARG A 207 -7.66 1.03 5.36
CA ARG A 207 -6.67 0.83 6.42
C ARG A 207 -6.81 1.84 7.57
N PHE A 208 -6.55 1.39 8.78
CA PHE A 208 -6.31 2.24 9.92
C PHE A 208 -4.83 2.30 10.25
N SER A 209 -4.27 3.51 10.35
CA SER A 209 -3.06 3.68 11.15
C SER A 209 -3.46 3.86 12.62
N MET A 210 -2.65 3.42 13.56
CA MET A 210 -2.99 3.51 14.98
C MET A 210 -1.87 4.17 15.77
N LYS A 211 -2.17 5.30 16.40
CA LYS A 211 -1.18 6.03 17.20
C LYS A 211 -1.00 5.39 18.58
N ALA A 212 0.24 5.21 18.99
CA ALA A 212 0.57 4.71 20.32
C ALA A 212 0.05 5.65 21.44
N PRO A 213 -0.47 5.10 22.55
CA PRO A 213 -0.84 5.86 23.73
C PRO A 213 0.27 6.78 24.25
N ARG A 214 -0.12 7.97 24.73
CA ARG A 214 0.82 8.99 25.25
C ARG A 214 1.79 8.46 26.31
N HIS A 215 1.30 7.60 27.20
CA HIS A 215 2.10 7.08 28.31
C HIS A 215 3.22 6.12 27.87
N LEU A 216 3.20 5.62 26.62
CA LEU A 216 4.26 4.78 26.06
C LEU A 216 5.40 5.65 25.49
N VAL A 217 5.05 6.64 24.68
CA VAL A 217 6.00 7.50 23.95
C VAL A 217 6.56 8.68 24.76
N GLN A 218 6.13 8.85 26.02
CA GLN A 218 6.68 9.84 26.96
C GLN A 218 7.58 9.23 28.03
N ARG A 219 7.83 7.92 27.98
CA ARG A 219 8.70 7.23 28.94
C ARG A 219 10.15 7.62 28.65
N ARG A 220 10.86 8.11 29.67
CA ARG A 220 12.30 8.40 29.54
C ARG A 220 13.11 7.14 29.25
N ASP A 221 12.78 6.05 29.94
CA ASP A 221 13.35 4.73 29.67
C ASP A 221 12.48 3.98 28.66
N LEU A 222 13.01 3.84 27.44
CA LEU A 222 12.32 3.17 26.35
C LEU A 222 12.41 1.64 26.43
N SER A 223 13.31 1.08 27.25
CA SER A 223 13.57 -0.36 27.29
C SER A 223 12.35 -1.19 27.68
N SER A 224 11.48 -0.65 28.55
CA SER A 224 10.24 -1.28 29.03
C SER A 224 8.99 -0.91 28.22
N THR A 225 9.14 -0.14 27.14
CA THR A 225 8.00 0.41 26.39
C THR A 225 7.24 -0.66 25.62
N VAL A 226 7.94 -1.66 25.09
CA VAL A 226 7.32 -2.72 24.28
C VAL A 226 6.49 -3.64 25.17
N GLU A 227 6.99 -4.03 26.34
CA GLU A 227 6.20 -4.83 27.29
C GLU A 227 4.95 -4.06 27.74
N ALA A 228 5.09 -2.76 28.03
CA ALA A 228 3.96 -1.89 28.37
C ALA A 228 2.96 -1.72 27.20
N ALA A 229 3.41 -1.88 25.96
CA ALA A 229 2.58 -1.75 24.76
C ALA A 229 1.70 -2.97 24.48
N GLY A 230 1.82 -4.07 25.23
CA GLY A 230 1.11 -5.34 24.93
C GLY A 230 -0.39 -5.18 24.71
N SER A 231 -1.09 -4.43 25.58
CA SER A 231 -2.53 -4.16 25.42
C SER A 231 -2.88 -3.34 24.17
N PHE A 232 -2.00 -2.41 23.79
CA PHE A 232 -2.15 -1.59 22.58
C PHE A 232 -1.94 -2.44 21.32
N LEU A 233 -0.91 -3.27 21.30
CA LEU A 233 -0.62 -4.17 20.17
C LEU A 233 -1.74 -5.21 19.98
N GLN A 234 -2.26 -5.77 21.07
CA GLN A 234 -3.40 -6.68 21.05
C GLN A 234 -4.69 -6.00 20.55
N ALA A 235 -4.93 -4.75 20.95
CA ALA A 235 -6.04 -3.98 20.38
C ALA A 235 -5.84 -3.68 18.89
N ALA A 236 -4.60 -3.44 18.45
CA ALA A 236 -4.29 -3.15 17.06
C ALA A 236 -4.52 -4.35 16.13
N ILE A 237 -4.06 -5.55 16.50
CA ILE A 237 -4.26 -6.75 15.67
C ILE A 237 -5.73 -7.14 15.52
N ALA A 238 -6.61 -6.69 16.44
CA ALA A 238 -8.06 -6.86 16.31
C ALA A 238 -8.69 -6.03 15.17
N LEU A 239 -7.94 -5.12 14.54
CA LEU A 239 -8.34 -4.49 13.27
C LEU A 239 -8.23 -5.45 12.07
N GLY A 240 -7.56 -6.60 12.23
CA GLY A 240 -7.43 -7.63 11.19
C GLY A 240 -6.80 -7.09 9.90
N ASP A 241 -7.45 -7.37 8.78
CA ASP A 241 -7.03 -6.91 7.45
C ASP A 241 -7.14 -5.38 7.25
N ARG A 242 -7.73 -4.66 8.21
CA ARG A 242 -7.77 -3.18 8.26
C ARG A 242 -6.56 -2.59 8.98
N LEU A 243 -5.74 -3.37 9.68
CA LEU A 243 -4.56 -2.84 10.35
C LEU A 243 -3.54 -2.31 9.32
N GLY A 244 -3.12 -1.06 9.50
CA GLY A 244 -1.98 -0.45 8.83
C GLY A 244 -0.89 -0.04 9.84
N PRO A 245 -0.13 1.03 9.57
CA PRO A 245 1.01 1.41 10.39
C PRO A 245 0.67 1.81 11.84
N LEU A 246 1.49 1.36 12.78
CA LEU A 246 1.50 1.76 14.18
C LEU A 246 2.42 2.98 14.34
N LEU A 247 1.85 4.13 14.70
CA LEU A 247 2.58 5.39 14.83
C LEU A 247 3.10 5.59 16.26
N TRP A 248 4.42 5.69 16.39
CA TRP A 248 5.16 6.04 17.60
C TRP A 248 5.65 7.48 17.50
N GLN A 249 4.84 8.43 17.97
CA GLN A 249 5.17 9.86 17.91
C GLN A 249 5.77 10.33 19.24
N PHE A 250 7.05 10.73 19.21
CA PHE A 250 7.74 11.29 20.37
C PHE A 250 7.48 12.79 20.54
N ASP A 251 7.66 13.28 21.76
CA ASP A 251 7.63 14.71 22.07
C ASP A 251 8.91 15.40 21.55
N PRO A 252 8.88 16.68 21.12
CA PRO A 252 10.09 17.38 20.67
C PRO A 252 11.14 17.48 21.78
N GLN A 253 10.72 17.47 23.06
CA GLN A 253 11.61 17.52 24.22
C GLN A 253 11.95 16.13 24.78
N HIS A 254 11.62 15.05 24.06
CA HIS A 254 11.96 13.71 24.52
C HIS A 254 13.49 13.53 24.57
N PRO A 255 14.06 13.02 25.68
CA PRO A 255 15.51 12.95 25.86
C PRO A 255 16.18 11.77 25.14
N ALA A 256 15.43 10.97 24.38
CA ALA A 256 15.97 9.81 23.68
C ALA A 256 16.88 10.28 22.55
N ASP A 257 18.11 9.77 22.52
CA ASP A 257 19.06 9.94 21.43
C ASP A 257 18.90 8.82 20.38
N ALA A 258 19.79 8.80 19.38
CA ALA A 258 19.73 7.81 18.30
C ALA A 258 19.92 6.37 18.82
N GLU A 259 20.76 6.15 19.83
CA GLU A 259 21.02 4.82 20.42
C GLU A 259 19.81 4.30 21.20
N ALA A 260 19.16 5.17 21.99
CA ALA A 260 17.93 4.83 22.68
C ALA A 260 16.80 4.47 21.71
N LEU A 261 16.68 5.19 20.59
CA LEU A 261 15.70 4.90 19.54
C LEU A 261 16.04 3.61 18.77
N ASP A 262 17.31 3.34 18.48
CA ASP A 262 17.77 2.09 17.87
C ASP A 262 17.41 0.89 18.75
N THR A 263 17.69 0.98 20.06
CA THR A 263 17.32 -0.05 21.04
C THR A 263 15.80 -0.24 21.12
N PHE A 264 15.03 0.85 21.08
CA PHE A 264 13.58 0.79 21.06
C PHE A 264 13.06 0.06 19.80
N MET A 265 13.56 0.42 18.62
CA MET A 265 13.18 -0.20 17.35
C MET A 265 13.55 -1.69 17.29
N ALA A 266 14.71 -2.07 17.82
CA ALA A 266 15.15 -3.46 17.90
C ALA A 266 14.22 -4.35 18.74
N ARG A 267 13.48 -3.76 19.69
CA ARG A 267 12.53 -4.48 20.56
C ARG A 267 11.11 -4.53 19.98
N LEU A 268 10.79 -3.72 18.97
CA LEU A 268 9.46 -3.72 18.38
C LEU A 268 9.17 -5.07 17.69
N PRO A 269 8.03 -5.72 17.99
CA PRO A 269 7.70 -6.99 17.38
C PRO A 269 7.36 -6.81 15.90
N GLN A 270 8.05 -7.52 15.02
CA GLN A 270 7.75 -7.52 13.59
C GLN A 270 6.42 -8.25 13.26
N GLN A 271 6.01 -9.15 14.15
CA GLN A 271 4.78 -9.92 14.02
C GLN A 271 4.19 -10.22 15.40
N LEU A 272 2.86 -10.23 15.50
CA LEU A 272 2.13 -10.65 16.69
C LEU A 272 0.93 -11.51 16.24
N ASP A 273 0.79 -12.71 16.81
CA ASP A 273 -0.31 -13.65 16.53
C ASP A 273 -0.59 -13.85 15.03
N GLY A 274 0.44 -14.07 14.22
CA GLY A 274 0.27 -14.24 12.76
C GLY A 274 0.27 -12.93 11.96
N THR A 275 0.10 -11.78 12.61
CA THR A 275 -0.08 -10.48 11.95
C THR A 275 1.23 -9.70 11.89
N VAL A 276 1.69 -9.37 10.68
CA VAL A 276 2.86 -8.50 10.47
C VAL A 276 2.53 -7.07 10.90
N LEU A 277 3.43 -6.46 11.66
CA LEU A 277 3.26 -5.11 12.20
C LEU A 277 4.15 -4.10 11.44
N GLN A 278 3.52 -3.08 10.88
CA GLN A 278 4.21 -1.94 10.29
C GLN A 278 4.43 -0.88 11.37
N HIS A 279 5.67 -0.50 11.66
CA HIS A 279 5.97 0.52 12.65
C HIS A 279 6.47 1.81 12.00
N ALA A 280 5.86 2.94 12.38
CA ALA A 280 6.25 4.27 11.94
C ALA A 280 6.71 5.12 13.14
N LEU A 281 7.85 5.78 13.02
CA LEU A 281 8.49 6.57 14.06
C LEU A 281 8.48 8.05 13.70
N GLU A 282 7.82 8.88 14.50
CA GLU A 282 7.86 10.33 14.35
C GLU A 282 8.71 10.94 15.44
N VAL A 283 9.96 11.22 15.09
CA VAL A 283 10.94 11.87 15.95
C VAL A 283 10.86 13.36 15.69
N ARG A 284 10.58 14.16 16.73
CA ARG A 284 10.49 15.63 16.61
C ARG A 284 11.66 16.37 17.25
N ASN A 285 12.60 15.63 17.84
CA ASN A 285 13.84 16.19 18.36
C ASN A 285 14.85 16.32 17.21
N ALA A 286 15.08 17.54 16.72
CA ALA A 286 15.98 17.82 15.61
C ALA A 286 17.42 17.35 15.85
N GLY A 287 17.89 17.29 17.11
CA GLY A 287 19.25 16.84 17.43
C GLY A 287 19.50 15.36 17.17
N VAL A 288 18.45 14.58 16.89
CA VAL A 288 18.52 13.15 16.62
C VAL A 288 18.32 12.84 15.13
N HIS A 289 17.96 13.84 14.32
CA HIS A 289 17.82 13.67 12.88
C HIS A 289 19.21 13.66 12.22
N GLY A 290 19.62 12.49 11.74
CA GLY A 290 20.90 12.29 11.07
C GLY A 290 20.98 10.94 10.36
N PRO A 291 22.06 10.71 9.59
CA PRO A 291 22.29 9.44 8.90
C PRO A 291 22.18 8.21 9.81
N GLU A 292 22.64 8.33 11.06
CA GLU A 292 22.64 7.24 12.05
C GLU A 292 21.22 6.76 12.39
N LEU A 293 20.27 7.70 12.54
CA LEU A 293 18.87 7.36 12.78
C LEU A 293 18.24 6.70 11.54
N VAL A 294 18.57 7.18 10.34
CA VAL A 294 18.09 6.60 9.08
C VAL A 294 18.59 5.17 8.91
N GLU A 295 19.86 4.91 9.19
CA GLU A 295 20.46 3.58 9.15
C GLU A 295 19.86 2.65 10.21
N ALA A 296 19.69 3.12 11.44
CA ALA A 296 19.03 2.37 12.51
C ALA A 296 17.60 1.97 12.11
N ALA A 297 16.82 2.91 11.58
CA ALA A 297 15.46 2.66 11.13
C ALA A 297 15.41 1.62 9.99
N ARG A 298 16.34 1.69 9.03
CA ARG A 298 16.50 0.71 7.94
C ARG A 298 16.79 -0.69 8.45
N ARG A 299 17.71 -0.84 9.43
CA ARG A 299 18.06 -2.16 10.00
C ARG A 299 16.85 -2.88 10.60
N HIS A 300 15.92 -2.13 11.19
CA HIS A 300 14.75 -2.69 11.87
C HIS A 300 13.46 -2.63 11.04
N GLY A 301 13.52 -2.15 9.79
CA GLY A 301 12.35 -2.02 8.92
C GLY A 301 11.29 -1.04 9.43
N VAL A 302 11.70 -0.03 10.21
CA VAL A 302 10.81 0.99 10.80
C VAL A 302 10.76 2.22 9.90
N ALA A 303 9.56 2.69 9.56
CA ALA A 303 9.40 3.88 8.73
C ALA A 303 9.66 5.15 9.56
N LEU A 304 10.64 5.96 9.21
CA LEU A 304 10.73 7.33 9.71
C LEU A 304 9.60 8.14 9.04
N VAL A 305 8.83 8.85 9.86
CA VAL A 305 7.69 9.63 9.36
C VAL A 305 8.19 10.83 8.59
N ILE A 306 7.80 10.90 7.31
CA ILE A 306 8.05 12.07 6.47
C ILE A 306 7.03 13.15 6.84
N GLU A 307 7.47 14.14 7.61
CA GLU A 307 6.61 15.24 8.06
C GLU A 307 6.77 16.49 7.18
N ASP A 308 5.64 17.01 6.68
CA ASP A 308 5.59 18.32 6.02
C ASP A 308 4.89 19.33 6.94
N SER A 309 5.68 20.10 7.67
CA SER A 309 5.21 21.12 8.62
C SER A 309 6.17 22.31 8.70
N ASP A 310 5.76 23.36 9.44
CA ASP A 310 6.64 24.49 9.78
C ASP A 310 7.53 24.19 11.01
N GLU A 311 7.34 23.04 11.66
CA GLU A 311 8.00 22.70 12.93
C GLU A 311 9.30 21.92 12.73
N SER A 312 9.49 21.27 11.58
CA SER A 312 10.63 20.39 11.34
C SER A 312 11.05 20.40 9.86
N PRO A 313 12.35 20.30 9.55
CA PRO A 313 12.82 20.13 8.19
C PRO A 313 12.20 18.87 7.55
N LEU A 314 11.70 19.01 6.33
CA LEU A 314 11.22 17.90 5.52
C LEU A 314 12.41 17.06 5.06
N HIS A 315 12.26 15.73 5.02
CA HIS A 315 13.24 14.80 4.46
C HIS A 315 12.57 13.76 3.55
N GLY A 316 13.35 13.02 2.76
CA GLY A 316 12.88 12.02 1.79
C GLY A 316 13.36 10.59 2.06
N ASP A 317 13.97 10.34 3.22
CA ASP A 317 14.58 9.06 3.53
C ASP A 317 13.55 7.93 3.65
N ILE A 318 13.70 6.93 2.78
CA ILE A 318 12.95 5.69 2.87
C ILE A 318 13.69 4.70 3.78
N THR A 319 13.01 4.22 4.82
CA THR A 319 13.59 3.36 5.86
C THR A 319 12.86 2.03 6.09
N ALA A 320 11.74 1.80 5.40
CA ALA A 320 10.95 0.57 5.52
C ALA A 320 10.38 0.09 4.18
N GLY A 321 9.72 -1.07 4.21
CA GLY A 321 8.94 -1.61 3.07
C GLY A 321 7.66 -0.83 2.75
N PHE A 322 7.41 0.28 3.44
CA PHE A 322 6.29 1.18 3.24
C PHE A 322 6.72 2.63 3.52
N VAL A 323 5.92 3.59 3.09
CA VAL A 323 6.13 5.03 3.33
C VAL A 323 4.98 5.57 4.20
N TYR A 324 5.33 6.35 5.21
CA TYR A 324 4.36 7.02 6.07
C TYR A 324 4.66 8.52 6.11
N ALA A 325 3.81 9.33 5.48
CA ALA A 325 3.96 10.78 5.45
C ALA A 325 2.78 11.47 6.15
N ARG A 326 3.10 12.49 6.95
CA ARG A 326 2.14 13.34 7.66
C ARG A 326 2.21 14.75 7.08
N ILE A 327 1.20 15.13 6.30
CA ILE A 327 1.11 16.44 5.64
C ILE A 327 0.35 17.39 6.57
N LYS A 328 1.08 18.23 7.31
CA LYS A 328 0.53 19.19 8.29
C LYS A 328 0.28 20.58 7.67
N ARG A 329 0.04 20.65 6.35
CA ARG A 329 -0.04 21.90 5.57
C ARG A 329 -1.46 22.36 5.21
N SER A 330 -2.51 21.67 5.66
CA SER A 330 -3.88 21.98 5.29
C SER A 330 -4.34 23.37 5.79
N GLN A 331 -4.99 24.13 4.90
CA GLN A 331 -5.41 25.52 5.12
C GLN A 331 -6.94 25.63 5.01
N ALA A 332 -7.57 26.16 6.06
CA ALA A 332 -9.04 26.25 6.15
C ALA A 332 -9.68 27.08 4.99
N ARG A 333 -8.94 28.07 4.47
CA ARG A 333 -9.37 28.97 3.39
C ARG A 333 -9.46 28.31 2.01
N LEU A 334 -8.83 27.15 1.83
CA LEU A 334 -8.80 26.46 0.54
C LEU A 334 -9.88 25.37 0.52
N THR A 335 -10.66 25.30 -0.55
CA THR A 335 -11.74 24.30 -0.69
C THR A 335 -11.19 22.88 -0.56
N GLU A 336 -10.07 22.60 -1.22
CA GLU A 336 -9.37 21.30 -1.17
C GLU A 336 -8.27 21.25 -0.11
N GLY A 337 -8.20 22.23 0.80
CA GLY A 337 -7.25 22.25 1.92
C GLY A 337 -5.77 22.46 1.57
N LEU A 338 -5.30 22.08 0.37
CA LEU A 338 -3.91 22.27 -0.08
C LEU A 338 -3.88 23.03 -1.41
N PRO A 339 -2.87 23.88 -1.66
CA PRO A 339 -2.66 24.46 -2.99
C PRO A 339 -2.39 23.37 -4.03
N LEU A 340 -2.97 23.49 -5.23
CA LEU A 340 -2.84 22.49 -6.30
C LEU A 340 -1.38 22.08 -6.60
N PRO A 341 -0.39 22.99 -6.69
CA PRO A 341 1.01 22.59 -6.91
C PRO A 341 1.58 21.70 -5.79
N MET A 342 1.11 21.88 -4.55
CA MET A 342 1.50 21.01 -3.43
C MET A 342 0.81 19.65 -3.53
N GLN A 343 -0.46 19.62 -3.93
CA GLN A 343 -1.17 18.38 -4.18
C GLN A 343 -0.47 17.54 -5.27
N GLN A 344 -0.12 18.16 -6.40
CA GLN A 344 0.57 17.51 -7.52
C GLN A 344 1.94 16.95 -7.11
N ARG A 345 2.73 17.70 -6.33
CA ARG A 345 4.03 17.19 -5.82
C ARG A 345 3.84 15.97 -4.92
N TRP A 346 2.95 16.04 -3.94
CA TRP A 346 2.71 14.90 -3.04
C TRP A 346 2.13 13.68 -3.77
N ALA A 347 1.22 13.89 -4.73
CA ALA A 347 0.71 12.82 -5.58
C ALA A 347 1.82 12.20 -6.45
N GLY A 348 2.71 13.01 -7.03
CA GLY A 348 3.87 12.54 -7.77
C GLY A 348 4.81 11.68 -6.92
N ARG A 349 5.22 12.19 -5.76
CA ARG A 349 6.06 11.47 -4.78
C ARG A 349 5.46 10.13 -4.39
N ALA A 350 4.16 10.10 -4.09
CA ALA A 350 3.47 8.87 -3.73
C ALA A 350 3.44 7.84 -4.86
N ARG A 351 3.25 8.28 -6.12
CA ARG A 351 3.31 7.38 -7.29
C ARG A 351 4.72 6.82 -7.46
N CYS A 352 5.75 7.65 -7.37
CA CYS A 352 7.14 7.20 -7.46
C CYS A 352 7.47 6.18 -6.36
N TRP A 353 7.16 6.48 -5.09
CA TRP A 353 7.36 5.54 -3.99
C TRP A 353 6.59 4.23 -4.17
N ALA A 354 5.34 4.29 -4.63
CA ALA A 354 4.53 3.11 -4.87
C ALA A 354 5.13 2.19 -5.96
N ARG A 355 5.77 2.78 -6.97
CA ARG A 355 6.46 2.06 -8.08
C ARG A 355 7.91 1.68 -7.74
N GLY A 356 8.44 2.19 -6.63
CA GLY A 356 9.84 1.99 -6.25
C GLY A 356 10.83 2.89 -6.98
N GLU A 357 10.35 3.95 -7.61
CA GLU A 357 11.15 4.98 -8.27
C GLU A 357 11.76 5.94 -7.23
N ILE A 358 12.81 6.64 -7.65
CA ILE A 358 13.50 7.63 -6.82
C ILE A 358 12.71 8.94 -6.83
N VAL A 359 12.56 9.54 -5.65
CA VAL A 359 12.07 10.92 -5.48
C VAL A 359 13.30 11.80 -5.23
N ASP A 360 13.58 12.73 -6.13
CA ASP A 360 14.76 13.59 -6.13
C ASP A 360 14.47 15.04 -5.67
N ASP A 361 13.21 15.37 -5.39
CA ASP A 361 12.76 16.69 -4.96
C ASP A 361 12.66 16.84 -3.43
N LEU A 362 13.20 15.86 -2.69
CA LEU A 362 13.28 15.84 -1.23
C LEU A 362 14.74 15.72 -0.77
N PRO A 363 15.16 16.46 0.27
CA PRO A 363 16.48 16.26 0.85
C PRO A 363 16.51 14.92 1.58
N CYS A 364 17.59 14.16 1.44
CA CYS A 364 17.81 12.92 2.19
C CYS A 364 18.97 13.10 3.17
N LEU A 365 18.81 12.53 4.36
CA LEU A 365 19.85 12.53 5.39
C LEU A 365 20.86 11.40 5.17
N ALA A 366 20.49 10.33 4.45
CA ALA A 366 21.38 9.24 4.07
C ALA A 366 21.26 8.89 2.57
N PRO A 367 22.16 8.06 2.02
CA PRO A 367 22.06 7.59 0.65
C PRO A 367 20.70 6.93 0.34
N PRO A 368 20.22 6.95 -0.92
CA PRO A 368 18.92 6.39 -1.30
C PRO A 368 18.77 4.91 -0.92
N ALA A 369 17.56 4.52 -0.54
CA ALA A 369 17.22 3.11 -0.35
C ALA A 369 17.14 2.38 -1.71
N ALA A 370 17.25 1.05 -1.69
CA ALA A 370 17.06 0.23 -2.88
C ALA A 370 15.68 0.46 -3.52
N ALA A 371 15.61 0.43 -4.85
CA ALA A 371 14.37 0.52 -5.60
C ALA A 371 13.46 -0.69 -5.28
N ALA A 372 12.25 -0.43 -4.82
CA ALA A 372 11.25 -1.45 -4.48
C ALA A 372 9.85 -0.82 -4.41
N SER A 373 8.83 -1.48 -4.95
CA SER A 373 7.43 -1.03 -4.80
C SER A 373 7.00 -1.04 -3.34
N ARG A 374 6.21 -0.04 -2.91
CA ARG A 374 5.86 0.17 -1.49
C ARG A 374 4.40 0.53 -1.31
N GLU A 375 3.83 0.15 -0.17
CA GLU A 375 2.61 0.80 0.30
C GLU A 375 2.93 2.24 0.75
N VAL A 376 2.04 3.19 0.47
CA VAL A 376 2.24 4.60 0.80
C VAL A 376 1.03 5.13 1.57
N TYR A 377 1.27 5.73 2.73
CA TYR A 377 0.27 6.36 3.57
C TYR A 377 0.51 7.88 3.58
N LEU A 378 -0.45 8.66 3.07
CA LEU A 378 -0.40 10.13 3.09
C LEU A 378 -1.51 10.68 3.98
N LEU A 379 -1.16 11.15 5.18
CA LEU A 379 -2.12 11.63 6.17
C LEU A 379 -2.19 13.16 6.15
N CYS A 380 -3.32 13.72 5.70
CA CYS A 380 -3.61 15.14 5.80
C CYS A 380 -4.09 15.47 7.20
N ILE A 381 -3.24 16.13 7.99
CA ILE A 381 -3.47 16.39 9.42
C ILE A 381 -3.10 17.81 9.84
N GLY A 382 -3.17 18.76 8.90
CA GLY A 382 -2.84 20.16 9.16
C GLY A 382 -3.78 20.87 10.13
N ALA A 383 -3.34 22.05 10.57
CA ALA A 383 -4.10 22.92 11.48
C ALA A 383 -5.43 23.41 10.90
N GLY A 384 -5.56 23.49 9.58
CA GLY A 384 -6.82 23.70 8.86
C GLY A 384 -7.74 22.49 8.91
N LYS A 385 -8.02 21.95 10.10
CA LYS A 385 -8.68 20.66 10.34
C LYS A 385 -9.98 20.47 9.56
N ALA A 386 -10.77 21.53 9.37
CA ALA A 386 -12.02 21.50 8.60
C ALA A 386 -11.82 21.05 7.13
N ARG A 387 -10.61 21.19 6.59
CA ARG A 387 -10.26 20.85 5.20
C ARG A 387 -9.38 19.61 5.05
N ASN A 388 -9.03 18.94 6.14
CA ASN A 388 -8.22 17.71 6.08
C ASN A 388 -8.88 16.61 5.21
N PRO A 389 -10.20 16.33 5.33
CA PRO A 389 -10.85 15.35 4.45
C PRO A 389 -10.80 15.76 2.98
N ALA A 390 -11.09 17.03 2.68
CA ALA A 390 -11.05 17.54 1.31
C ALA A 390 -9.64 17.45 0.69
N ALA A 391 -8.60 17.72 1.48
CA ALA A 391 -7.20 17.56 1.06
C ALA A 391 -6.83 16.11 0.75
N ALA A 392 -7.21 15.19 1.63
CA ALA A 392 -6.96 13.77 1.42
C ALA A 392 -7.70 13.23 0.18
N MET A 393 -8.95 13.63 -0.02
CA MET A 393 -9.74 13.25 -1.20
C MET A 393 -9.16 13.83 -2.50
N ALA A 394 -8.71 15.09 -2.49
CA ALA A 394 -8.10 15.73 -3.66
C ALA A 394 -6.77 15.06 -4.04
N LEU A 395 -5.92 14.76 -3.05
CA LEU A 395 -4.70 13.96 -3.28
C LEU A 395 -5.02 12.59 -3.86
N GLN A 396 -5.98 11.87 -3.29
CA GLN A 396 -6.34 10.53 -3.78
C GLN A 396 -6.81 10.57 -5.24
N ARG A 397 -7.65 11.55 -5.61
CA ARG A 397 -8.09 11.75 -7.00
C ARG A 397 -6.90 11.95 -7.94
N LEU A 398 -5.93 12.79 -7.58
CA LEU A 398 -4.74 13.04 -8.40
C LEU A 398 -3.81 11.82 -8.52
N ILE A 399 -3.81 10.94 -7.52
CA ILE A 399 -3.02 9.69 -7.55
C ILE A 399 -3.69 8.64 -8.41
N ASP A 400 -5.01 8.55 -8.34
CA ASP A 400 -5.81 7.61 -9.13
C ASP A 400 -5.87 8.02 -10.61
N ASP A 401 -5.76 9.32 -10.91
CA ASP A 401 -5.72 9.86 -12.27
C ASP A 401 -4.30 9.74 -12.87
N ALA A 402 -4.08 8.68 -13.67
CA ALA A 402 -2.82 8.39 -14.33
C ALA A 402 -2.39 9.47 -15.36
N SER A 403 -3.31 10.34 -15.80
CA SER A 403 -3.06 11.34 -16.84
C SER A 403 -2.31 12.58 -16.37
N ASN A 404 -2.10 12.78 -15.07
CA ASN A 404 -1.43 13.97 -14.54
C ASN A 404 0.11 13.75 -14.52
N PRO A 405 0.90 14.40 -15.40
CA PRO A 405 2.33 14.15 -15.47
C PRO A 405 3.05 14.54 -14.15
N LEU A 406 4.13 13.81 -13.83
CA LEU A 406 5.07 14.22 -12.78
C LEU A 406 5.64 15.60 -13.14
N PRO A 407 5.74 16.55 -12.18
CA PRO A 407 6.46 17.78 -12.45
C PRO A 407 7.93 17.44 -12.72
N THR A 408 8.40 17.69 -13.94
CA THR A 408 9.81 17.60 -14.29
C THR A 408 10.60 18.61 -13.45
N ALA A 409 11.70 18.17 -12.83
CA ALA A 409 12.64 19.03 -12.13
C ALA A 409 13.05 20.20 -13.05
N GLY A 410 12.64 21.43 -12.73
CA GLY A 410 12.99 22.60 -13.54
C GLY A 410 12.17 23.87 -13.31
N SER A 411 10.97 23.82 -12.74
CA SER A 411 10.18 25.03 -12.48
C SER A 411 10.26 25.49 -11.02
N SER A 412 11.39 26.08 -10.65
CA SER A 412 11.41 27.02 -9.52
C SER A 412 10.53 28.22 -9.88
N PRO A 413 9.51 28.59 -9.08
CA PRO A 413 8.86 29.88 -9.25
C PRO A 413 9.89 30.96 -8.93
N ALA A 414 10.13 31.85 -9.90
CA ALA A 414 11.03 32.99 -9.75
C ALA A 414 10.72 33.74 -8.45
N ARG A 415 11.73 33.87 -7.56
CA ARG A 415 11.65 34.74 -6.38
C ARG A 415 11.35 36.16 -6.87
N THR A 416 10.15 36.66 -6.58
CA THR A 416 9.83 38.06 -6.78
C THR A 416 10.68 38.87 -5.78
N PRO A 417 11.51 39.85 -6.22
CA PRO A 417 12.30 40.63 -5.29
C PRO A 417 11.38 41.56 -4.51
N HIS A 418 11.43 41.45 -3.18
CA HIS A 418 10.84 42.44 -2.29
C HIS A 418 11.47 43.81 -2.56
N ARG A 419 10.69 44.72 -3.15
CA ARG A 419 11.00 46.15 -3.13
C ARG A 419 10.95 46.62 -1.67
N ARG A 420 12.10 47.02 -1.12
CA ARG A 420 12.18 47.89 0.05
C ARG A 420 11.47 49.20 -0.30
N ALA A 421 10.36 49.49 0.36
CA ALA A 421 9.83 50.84 0.43
C ALA A 421 10.63 51.59 1.50
N VAL A 422 11.45 52.53 1.05
CA VAL A 422 11.99 53.61 1.86
C VAL A 422 10.91 54.69 1.95
N ARG A 423 10.41 54.95 3.15
CA ARG A 423 10.17 56.28 3.72
C ARG A 423 9.72 56.16 5.16
#